data_AF-A0A7V9TD09-F1
#
_entry.id   AF-A0A7V9TD09-F1
#
_cell.length_a   1.000
_cell.length_b   1.000
_cell.length_c   1.000
_cell.angle_alpha   90.00
_cell.angle_beta   90.00
_cell.angle_gamma   90.00
#
_symmetry.space_group_name_H-M   'P 1'
#
loop_
_entity.id
_entity.type
_entity.pdbx_description
1 polymer ?
#
loop_
_entity_poly.entity_id
_entity_poly.type
_entity_poly.pdbx_seq_one_letter_code
_entity_poly.pdbx_strand_id
1 'polypeptide(L)'
;MKQRGLRKLCASRCVPFLLLLICAAATTSDAKDVADSRSLSAITSRAQFDDLARVYTDTPYALPHVMFVIDRKSNNRIYYVDSKRYRFHKDFINGTYLSLERGREFFENNYIKPNRRFILGTLAYQSPVRRWTFEFWEGDLIPREQIKLAAEVINRTFFERIAYKPNSLRQEEESAQIEGLQRVLQSEITREQEYSPLNLARGIGRIHIIEKLDEHVEIGSNEILVLSEVPLNLPPVAGLIITTPSTPLSHVNLLAKSWGVPNAYIKNAAELLKEYDGWWVTFETLRDKYAIKR
;
A
#
# COMPACT_ATOMS: atom_id res chain seq x y z
N MET A 1 -28.15 40.37 -90.40
CA MET A 1 -27.37 40.47 -91.67
C MET A 1 -25.93 40.84 -91.34
N LYS A 2 -24.98 40.05 -91.89
CA LYS A 2 -23.49 40.19 -91.92
C LYS A 2 -22.74 40.06 -90.57
N GLN A 3 -22.06 38.95 -90.21
CA GLN A 3 -20.79 38.35 -90.74
C GLN A 3 -19.61 39.34 -90.73
N ARG A 4 -18.35 39.06 -90.34
CA ARG A 4 -17.53 37.88 -89.93
C ARG A 4 -16.15 38.46 -89.49
N GLY A 5 -15.46 37.93 -88.47
CA GLY A 5 -14.17 37.20 -88.63
C GLY A 5 -13.16 37.63 -87.55
N LEU A 6 -12.67 36.75 -86.65
CA LEU A 6 -11.41 35.94 -86.71
C LEU A 6 -10.12 36.78 -86.93
N ARG A 7 -8.98 36.67 -86.21
CA ARG A 7 -8.45 35.72 -85.20
C ARG A 7 -7.02 36.19 -84.74
N LYS A 8 -6.55 35.70 -83.56
CA LYS A 8 -5.13 35.55 -83.07
C LYS A 8 -4.45 36.78 -82.41
N LEU A 9 -3.58 36.71 -81.38
CA LEU A 9 -2.82 35.64 -80.69
C LEU A 9 -2.41 36.08 -79.25
N CYS A 10 -2.27 35.13 -78.32
CA CYS A 10 -1.42 35.02 -77.10
C CYS A 10 -0.74 36.27 -76.47
N ALA A 11 -0.85 36.43 -75.13
CA ALA A 11 0.17 35.96 -74.17
C ALA A 11 -0.03 36.50 -72.72
N SER A 12 0.37 35.63 -71.79
CA SER A 12 0.92 35.89 -70.45
C SER A 12 0.02 36.13 -69.24
N ARG A 13 0.15 35.16 -68.32
CA ARG A 13 -0.23 35.16 -66.91
C ARG A 13 0.57 36.22 -66.14
N CYS A 14 -0.05 36.85 -65.14
CA CYS A 14 0.49 36.93 -63.77
C CYS A 14 -0.52 37.62 -62.84
N VAL A 15 -0.91 36.91 -61.78
CA VAL A 15 -1.65 37.42 -60.63
C VAL A 15 -0.65 37.83 -59.56
N PRO A 16 -0.86 38.94 -58.84
CA PRO A 16 -0.48 39.02 -57.43
C PRO A 16 -1.71 39.40 -56.57
N PHE A 17 -2.18 38.49 -55.72
CA PHE A 17 -1.79 38.36 -54.31
C PHE A 17 -2.16 39.59 -53.46
N LEU A 18 -3.41 39.61 -52.99
CA LEU A 18 -3.91 40.51 -51.96
C LEU A 18 -3.49 39.96 -50.60
N LEU A 19 -2.59 40.68 -49.91
CA LEU A 19 -2.12 40.36 -48.57
C LEU A 19 -3.22 40.69 -47.56
N LEU A 20 -3.97 39.69 -47.10
CA LEU A 20 -4.89 39.82 -45.97
C LEU A 20 -4.12 39.43 -44.70
N LEU A 21 -3.80 40.40 -43.84
CA LEU A 21 -3.27 40.17 -42.51
C LEU A 21 -4.37 39.50 -41.66
N ILE A 22 -4.30 38.18 -41.52
CA ILE A 22 -5.06 37.43 -40.51
C ILE A 22 -4.15 37.32 -39.29
N CYS A 23 -4.40 38.12 -38.26
CA CYS A 23 -3.87 37.87 -36.92
C CYS A 23 -4.50 36.59 -36.38
N ALA A 24 -3.87 35.45 -36.65
CA ALA A 24 -4.13 34.22 -35.91
C ALA A 24 -3.55 34.39 -34.50
N ALA A 25 -4.40 34.74 -33.54
CA ALA A 25 -4.08 34.53 -32.13
C ALA A 25 -4.07 33.02 -31.90
N ALA A 26 -2.90 32.41 -32.10
CA ALA A 26 -2.63 31.07 -31.61
C ALA A 26 -2.54 31.16 -30.08
N THR A 27 -3.68 31.02 -29.40
CA THR A 27 -3.68 30.70 -27.98
C THR A 27 -3.22 29.26 -27.85
N THR A 28 -1.90 29.06 -27.76
CA THR A 28 -1.33 27.89 -27.13
C THR A 28 -1.79 27.92 -25.68
N SER A 29 -2.93 27.28 -25.41
CA SER A 29 -3.30 26.87 -24.07
C SER A 29 -2.35 25.74 -23.66
N ASP A 30 -1.10 26.10 -23.35
CA ASP A 30 -0.33 25.36 -22.36
C ASP A 30 -1.07 25.58 -21.04
N ALA A 31 -2.07 24.72 -20.81
CA ALA A 31 -2.60 24.50 -19.49
C ALA A 31 -1.43 23.90 -18.70
N LYS A 32 -0.62 24.77 -18.08
CA LYS A 32 0.15 24.41 -16.91
C LYS A 32 -0.86 23.77 -15.96
N ASP A 33 -0.74 22.45 -15.80
CA ASP A 33 -1.37 21.70 -14.73
C ASP A 33 -1.12 22.49 -13.45
N VAL A 34 -2.14 23.20 -12.98
CA VAL A 34 -2.22 23.55 -11.57
C VAL A 34 -2.25 22.19 -10.91
N ALA A 35 -1.13 21.79 -10.31
CA ALA A 35 -1.01 20.55 -9.56
C ALA A 35 -2.25 20.45 -8.68
N ASP A 36 -3.19 19.59 -9.06
CA ASP A 36 -4.42 19.45 -8.33
C ASP A 36 -4.02 18.83 -7.01
N SER A 37 -3.96 19.65 -5.95
CA SER A 37 -3.58 19.26 -4.58
C SER A 37 -4.38 18.08 -4.02
N ARG A 38 -5.35 17.54 -4.77
CA ARG A 38 -6.22 16.42 -4.40
C ARG A 38 -5.68 15.08 -4.88
N SER A 39 -4.90 15.02 -5.97
CA SER A 39 -4.36 13.77 -6.51
C SER A 39 -3.31 13.97 -7.59
N LEU A 40 -2.43 12.99 -7.80
CA LEU A 40 -1.54 12.91 -8.96
C LEU A 40 -2.06 11.92 -10.02
N SER A 41 -1.73 12.17 -11.29
CA SER A 41 -2.00 11.22 -12.41
C SER A 41 -0.91 10.16 -12.57
N ALA A 42 0.26 10.37 -11.97
CA ALA A 42 1.37 9.43 -11.90
C ALA A 42 2.18 9.69 -10.62
N ILE A 43 2.76 8.64 -10.05
CA ILE A 43 3.79 8.73 -9.00
C ILE A 43 5.09 8.28 -9.63
N THR A 44 5.98 9.23 -9.91
CA THR A 44 7.26 9.05 -10.60
C THR A 44 8.46 8.95 -9.66
N SER A 45 8.25 9.09 -8.35
CA SER A 45 9.29 8.91 -7.34
C SER A 45 8.71 8.49 -5.99
N ARG A 46 9.56 7.93 -5.12
CA ARG A 46 9.20 7.63 -3.73
C ARG A 46 8.78 8.89 -2.94
N ALA A 47 9.42 10.03 -3.17
CA ALA A 47 9.05 11.30 -2.52
C ALA A 47 7.58 11.68 -2.80
N GLN A 48 7.13 11.54 -4.05
CA GLN A 48 5.72 11.79 -4.41
C GLN A 48 4.75 10.80 -3.73
N PHE A 49 5.16 9.54 -3.55
CA PHE A 49 4.36 8.59 -2.76
C PHE A 49 4.27 9.04 -1.31
N ASP A 50 5.40 9.35 -0.68
CA ASP A 50 5.47 9.74 0.74
C ASP A 50 4.71 11.07 1.01
N ASP A 51 4.66 11.96 0.01
CA ASP A 51 3.87 13.20 0.05
C ASP A 51 2.35 12.95 0.09
N LEU A 52 1.86 11.90 -0.58
CA LEU A 52 0.43 11.54 -0.59
C LEU A 52 0.06 10.54 0.52
N ALA A 53 1.02 9.77 1.01
CA ALA A 53 0.77 8.62 1.87
C ALA A 53 0.30 9.03 3.27
N ARG A 54 -0.61 8.25 3.83
CA ARG A 54 -0.95 8.31 5.27
C ARG A 54 -0.64 7.00 5.97
N VAL A 55 -0.59 7.03 7.29
CA VAL A 55 -0.39 5.86 8.14
C VAL A 55 -1.61 5.72 9.06
N TYR A 56 -2.22 4.54 9.11
CA TYR A 56 -3.20 4.22 10.15
C TYR A 56 -2.47 3.86 11.43
N THR A 57 -2.71 4.60 12.51
CA THR A 57 -2.02 4.42 13.79
C THR A 57 -2.75 3.46 14.74
N ASP A 58 -3.98 3.07 14.39
CA ASP A 58 -4.88 2.21 15.15
C ASP A 58 -4.77 0.73 14.79
N THR A 59 -3.97 0.37 13.76
CA THR A 59 -3.75 -1.03 13.37
C THR A 59 -2.39 -1.56 13.87
N PRO A 60 -2.27 -2.86 14.18
CA PRO A 60 -1.00 -3.49 14.53
C PRO A 60 0.05 -3.40 13.42
N TYR A 61 -0.39 -3.36 12.16
CA TYR A 61 0.46 -3.23 10.98
C TYR A 61 0.17 -1.90 10.28
N ALA A 62 0.86 -0.86 10.74
CA ALA A 62 0.72 0.51 10.29
C ALA A 62 1.62 0.76 9.09
N LEU A 63 1.08 0.65 7.87
CA LEU A 63 1.82 0.92 6.64
C LEU A 63 1.47 2.31 6.06
N PRO A 64 2.49 3.11 5.65
CA PRO A 64 2.27 4.21 4.74
C PRO A 64 1.59 3.71 3.46
N HIS A 65 0.44 4.28 3.14
CA HIS A 65 -0.33 3.87 1.99
C HIS A 65 -0.99 5.06 1.26
N VAL A 66 -1.21 4.88 -0.03
CA VAL A 66 -1.87 5.83 -0.93
C VAL A 66 -3.09 5.15 -1.53
N MET A 67 -4.27 5.78 -1.43
CA MET A 67 -5.46 5.34 -2.16
C MET A 67 -5.31 5.68 -3.64
N PHE A 68 -5.80 4.81 -4.51
CA PHE A 68 -5.98 5.12 -5.92
C PHE A 68 -7.43 4.94 -6.36
N VAL A 69 -7.81 5.70 -7.37
CA VAL A 69 -9.08 5.57 -8.09
C VAL A 69 -8.78 5.47 -9.57
N ILE A 70 -9.29 4.46 -10.26
CA ILE A 70 -9.28 4.40 -11.73
C ILE A 70 -10.71 4.66 -12.21
N ASP A 71 -10.91 5.73 -12.98
CA ASP A 71 -12.17 6.03 -13.62
C ASP A 71 -12.23 5.41 -15.03
N ARG A 72 -12.92 4.28 -15.15
CA ARG A 72 -13.06 3.54 -16.41
C ARG A 72 -13.83 4.33 -17.48
N LYS A 73 -14.71 5.26 -17.07
CA LYS A 73 -15.44 6.14 -18.01
C LYS A 73 -14.52 7.16 -18.67
N SER A 74 -13.44 7.55 -17.98
CA SER A 74 -12.49 8.57 -18.41
C SER A 74 -11.22 7.93 -18.99
N ASN A 75 -11.38 6.96 -19.91
CA ASN A 75 -10.28 6.21 -20.54
C ASN A 75 -9.30 5.58 -19.51
N ASN A 76 -9.85 4.97 -18.46
CA ASN A 76 -9.09 4.37 -17.36
C ASN A 76 -8.10 5.34 -16.68
N ARG A 77 -8.45 6.63 -16.60
CA ARG A 77 -7.64 7.63 -15.91
C ARG A 77 -7.48 7.26 -14.43
N ILE A 78 -6.24 7.19 -13.97
CA ILE A 78 -5.89 6.96 -12.57
C ILE A 78 -5.73 8.29 -11.82
N TYR A 79 -6.14 8.26 -10.55
CA TYR A 79 -5.93 9.31 -9.57
C TYR A 79 -5.25 8.66 -8.35
N TYR A 80 -4.00 9.02 -8.09
CA TYR A 80 -3.32 8.73 -6.84
C TYR A 80 -3.72 9.80 -5.83
N VAL A 81 -4.60 9.44 -4.91
CA VAL A 81 -5.30 10.39 -4.03
C VAL A 81 -4.37 10.88 -2.92
N ASP A 82 -4.41 12.18 -2.62
CA ASP A 82 -3.87 12.71 -1.37
C ASP A 82 -4.64 12.08 -0.20
N SER A 83 -4.03 11.04 0.37
CA SER A 83 -4.66 10.20 1.39
C SER A 83 -4.55 10.84 2.78
N LYS A 84 -3.77 11.92 2.93
CA LYS A 84 -3.78 12.78 4.12
C LYS A 84 -5.03 13.64 4.14
N ARG A 85 -5.49 14.08 2.97
CA ARG A 85 -6.70 14.91 2.80
C ARG A 85 -8.00 14.11 2.78
N TYR A 86 -8.03 12.96 2.11
CA TYR A 86 -9.24 12.16 1.95
C TYR A 86 -9.17 10.84 2.71
N ARG A 87 -10.11 10.64 3.65
CA ARG A 87 -10.15 9.45 4.49
C ARG A 87 -10.63 8.20 3.75
N PHE A 88 -11.59 8.36 2.83
CA PHE A 88 -12.17 7.26 2.06
C PHE A 88 -12.27 7.62 0.56
N HIS A 89 -12.28 6.61 -0.33
CA HIS A 89 -12.46 6.83 -1.77
C HIS A 89 -13.72 7.62 -2.12
N LYS A 90 -14.82 7.39 -1.40
CA LYS A 90 -16.07 8.15 -1.58
C LYS A 90 -15.90 9.64 -1.31
N ASP A 91 -15.04 10.01 -0.36
CA ASP A 91 -14.81 11.41 0.01
C ASP A 91 -14.05 12.12 -1.11
N PHE A 92 -13.07 11.43 -1.71
CA PHE A 92 -12.36 11.92 -2.89
C PHE A 92 -13.29 12.03 -4.11
N ILE A 93 -14.02 10.97 -4.44
CA ILE A 93 -14.90 10.93 -5.64
C ILE A 93 -15.97 12.02 -5.56
N ASN A 94 -16.61 12.19 -4.39
CA ASN A 94 -17.65 13.19 -4.22
C ASN A 94 -17.04 14.60 -4.09
N GLY A 95 -15.90 14.75 -3.41
CA GLY A 95 -15.19 16.03 -3.27
C GLY A 95 -14.54 16.54 -4.56
N THR A 96 -14.41 15.69 -5.57
CA THR A 96 -13.96 16.04 -6.93
C THR A 96 -15.09 16.02 -7.96
N TYR A 97 -16.33 15.80 -7.53
CA TYR A 97 -17.53 15.74 -8.38
C TYR A 97 -17.47 14.67 -9.49
N LEU A 98 -16.63 13.64 -9.34
CA LEU A 98 -16.57 12.51 -10.28
C LEU A 98 -17.87 11.68 -10.22
N SER A 99 -18.50 11.60 -9.04
CA SER A 99 -19.83 11.05 -8.82
C SER A 99 -20.50 11.78 -7.65
N LEU A 100 -21.82 11.74 -7.61
CA LEU A 100 -22.63 12.23 -6.49
C LEU A 100 -23.27 11.09 -5.68
N GLU A 101 -23.06 9.83 -6.09
CA GLU A 101 -23.55 8.64 -5.41
C GLU A 101 -23.06 8.61 -3.94
N ARG A 102 -23.91 8.09 -3.05
CA ARG A 102 -23.63 8.03 -1.60
C ARG A 102 -24.16 6.74 -0.98
N GLY A 103 -23.65 6.42 0.21
CA GLY A 103 -24.16 5.34 1.04
C GLY A 103 -24.19 4.00 0.31
N ARG A 104 -25.35 3.33 0.36
CA ARG A 104 -25.55 1.99 -0.21
C ARG A 104 -25.32 1.95 -1.72
N GLU A 105 -25.82 2.94 -2.46
CA GLU A 105 -25.69 2.97 -3.92
C GLU A 105 -24.22 3.03 -4.34
N PHE A 106 -23.45 3.94 -3.74
CA PHE A 106 -22.01 4.03 -3.98
C PHE A 106 -21.31 2.70 -3.66
N PHE A 107 -21.68 2.05 -2.54
CA PHE A 107 -21.10 0.78 -2.13
C PHE A 107 -21.39 -0.33 -3.15
N GLU A 108 -22.66 -0.54 -3.49
CA GLU A 108 -23.07 -1.58 -4.44
C GLU A 108 -22.44 -1.37 -5.82
N ASN A 109 -22.43 -0.14 -6.31
CA ASN A 109 -21.91 0.18 -7.65
C ASN A 109 -20.39 0.06 -7.76
N ASN A 110 -19.64 0.17 -6.65
CA ASN A 110 -18.17 0.24 -6.70
C ASN A 110 -17.44 -0.93 -6.02
N TYR A 111 -18.12 -1.75 -5.20
CA TYR A 111 -17.52 -2.93 -4.55
C TYR A 111 -18.21 -4.25 -4.88
N ILE A 112 -19.48 -4.23 -5.29
CA ILE A 112 -20.28 -5.46 -5.49
C ILE A 112 -20.51 -5.75 -6.98
N LYS A 113 -20.99 -4.76 -7.73
CA LYS A 113 -21.35 -4.95 -9.14
C LYS A 113 -20.11 -5.16 -10.02
N PRO A 114 -20.16 -6.08 -11.00
CA PRO A 114 -19.03 -6.34 -11.88
C PRO A 114 -18.81 -5.18 -12.86
N ASN A 115 -19.85 -4.55 -13.41
CA ASN A 115 -19.70 -3.42 -14.33
C ASN A 115 -19.63 -2.07 -13.59
N ARG A 116 -18.64 -1.91 -12.73
CA ARG A 116 -18.40 -0.70 -11.94
C ARG A 116 -17.63 0.35 -12.74
N ARG A 117 -17.91 1.63 -12.51
CA ARG A 117 -17.17 2.74 -13.14
C ARG A 117 -15.79 2.92 -12.51
N PHE A 118 -15.73 2.90 -11.17
CA PHE A 118 -14.50 3.14 -10.45
C PHE A 118 -13.89 1.84 -9.95
N ILE A 119 -12.57 1.72 -10.11
CA ILE A 119 -11.77 0.70 -9.42
C ILE A 119 -11.06 1.40 -8.26
N LEU A 120 -11.27 0.91 -7.05
CA LEU A 120 -10.91 1.58 -5.80
C LEU A 120 -9.95 0.70 -5.01
N GLY A 121 -8.70 1.11 -4.86
CA GLY A 121 -7.73 0.32 -4.12
C GLY A 121 -6.72 1.18 -3.36
N THR A 122 -5.73 0.50 -2.80
CA THR A 122 -4.64 1.14 -2.04
C THR A 122 -3.29 0.57 -2.44
N LEU A 123 -2.24 1.36 -2.26
CA LEU A 123 -0.86 1.07 -2.58
C LEU A 123 -0.04 1.17 -1.30
N ALA A 124 0.83 0.21 -1.05
CA ALA A 124 1.74 0.23 0.09
C ALA A 124 3.03 -0.51 -0.23
N TYR A 125 4.08 -0.21 0.54
CA TYR A 125 5.33 -0.98 0.50
C TYR A 125 5.31 -2.06 1.58
N GLN A 126 5.39 -3.33 1.17
CA GLN A 126 5.46 -4.48 2.07
C GLN A 126 6.92 -4.73 2.43
N SER A 127 7.37 -4.16 3.54
CA SER A 127 8.76 -4.29 4.02
C SER A 127 9.24 -5.75 4.15
N PRO A 128 8.46 -6.71 4.69
CA PRO A 128 8.93 -8.09 4.86
C PRO A 128 9.39 -8.75 3.56
N VAL A 129 8.65 -8.54 2.47
CA VAL A 129 8.98 -9.09 1.15
C VAL A 129 9.69 -8.09 0.24
N ARG A 130 9.90 -6.86 0.72
CA ARG A 130 10.54 -5.75 -0.01
C ARG A 130 9.89 -5.42 -1.35
N ARG A 131 8.56 -5.49 -1.42
CA ARG A 131 7.78 -5.26 -2.66
C ARG A 131 6.78 -4.13 -2.49
N TRP A 132 6.57 -3.37 -3.55
CA TRP A 132 5.37 -2.56 -3.69
C TRP A 132 4.18 -3.44 -4.02
N THR A 133 3.06 -3.19 -3.32
CA THR A 133 1.81 -3.90 -3.56
C THR A 133 0.65 -2.94 -3.76
N PHE A 134 -0.27 -3.29 -4.64
CA PHE A 134 -1.62 -2.75 -4.61
C PHE A 134 -2.60 -3.81 -4.12
N GLU A 135 -3.65 -3.37 -3.46
CA GLU A 135 -4.66 -4.25 -2.90
C GLU A 135 -6.06 -3.61 -2.91
N PHE A 136 -7.07 -4.48 -2.85
CA PHE A 136 -8.47 -4.11 -2.70
C PHE A 136 -8.95 -4.44 -1.30
N TRP A 137 -10.06 -3.84 -0.88
CA TRP A 137 -10.70 -4.23 0.37
C TRP A 137 -11.10 -5.71 0.31
N GLU A 138 -10.99 -6.43 1.44
CA GLU A 138 -11.25 -7.88 1.53
C GLU A 138 -12.65 -8.27 0.99
N GLY A 139 -13.67 -7.45 1.29
CA GLY A 139 -15.05 -7.66 0.83
C GLY A 139 -15.34 -7.18 -0.59
N ASP A 140 -14.35 -6.67 -1.32
CA ASP A 140 -14.52 -6.26 -2.70
C ASP A 140 -14.65 -7.48 -3.63
N LEU A 141 -15.76 -7.56 -4.39
CA LEU A 141 -16.02 -8.56 -5.42
C LEU A 141 -15.41 -8.17 -6.78
N ILE A 142 -14.17 -7.66 -6.76
CA ILE A 142 -13.47 -7.15 -7.95
C ILE A 142 -13.27 -8.26 -8.99
N PRO A 143 -13.76 -8.09 -10.24
CA PRO A 143 -13.56 -9.10 -11.27
C PRO A 143 -12.11 -9.15 -11.76
N ARG A 144 -11.68 -10.33 -12.21
CA ARG A 144 -10.36 -10.60 -12.79
C ARG A 144 -9.88 -9.55 -13.79
N GLU A 145 -10.71 -9.21 -14.77
CA GLU A 145 -10.37 -8.23 -15.81
C GLU A 145 -10.04 -6.85 -15.25
N GLN A 146 -10.65 -6.49 -14.11
CA GLN A 146 -10.38 -5.21 -13.45
C GLN A 146 -9.15 -5.25 -12.55
N ILE A 147 -8.82 -6.40 -11.96
CA ILE A 147 -7.52 -6.61 -11.31
C ILE A 147 -6.40 -6.44 -12.34
N LYS A 148 -6.54 -7.09 -13.51
CA LYS A 148 -5.59 -6.99 -14.62
C LYS A 148 -5.46 -5.55 -15.11
N LEU A 149 -6.58 -4.88 -15.37
CA LEU A 149 -6.59 -3.47 -15.77
C LEU A 149 -5.89 -2.56 -14.75
N ALA A 150 -6.18 -2.74 -13.46
CA ALA A 150 -5.52 -1.96 -12.41
C ALA A 150 -4.01 -2.17 -12.41
N ALA A 151 -3.56 -3.43 -12.49
CA ALA A 151 -2.14 -3.74 -12.57
C ALA A 151 -1.46 -3.09 -13.79
N GLU A 152 -2.09 -3.13 -14.97
CA GLU A 152 -1.57 -2.52 -16.19
C GLU A 152 -1.47 -1.00 -16.09
N VAL A 153 -2.52 -0.34 -15.60
CA VAL A 153 -2.55 1.13 -15.44
C VAL A 153 -1.50 1.58 -14.41
N ILE A 154 -1.43 0.90 -13.26
CA ILE A 154 -0.49 1.26 -12.20
C ILE A 154 0.96 1.03 -12.66
N ASN A 155 1.29 -0.09 -13.32
CA ASN A 155 2.66 -0.32 -13.82
C ASN A 155 3.11 0.69 -14.89
N ARG A 156 2.19 1.41 -15.54
CA ARG A 156 2.52 2.50 -16.48
C ARG A 156 2.74 3.85 -15.81
N THR A 157 2.19 4.04 -14.60
CA THR A 157 2.06 5.36 -13.96
C THR A 157 2.70 5.42 -12.56
N PHE A 158 3.18 4.28 -12.05
CA PHE A 158 3.95 4.16 -10.82
C PHE A 158 5.43 3.92 -11.15
N PHE A 159 6.31 4.52 -10.37
CA PHE A 159 7.76 4.56 -10.62
C PHE A 159 8.49 3.22 -10.46
N GLU A 160 7.81 2.20 -9.93
CA GLU A 160 8.35 0.88 -9.67
C GLU A 160 7.39 -0.21 -10.13
N ARG A 161 7.91 -1.43 -10.31
CA ARG A 161 7.04 -2.59 -10.56
C ARG A 161 6.21 -2.90 -9.33
N ILE A 162 4.93 -3.17 -9.55
CA ILE A 162 3.99 -3.46 -8.47
C ILE A 162 3.45 -4.88 -8.55
N ALA A 163 3.27 -5.51 -7.39
CA ALA A 163 2.58 -6.78 -7.26
C ALA A 163 1.14 -6.58 -6.74
N TYR A 164 0.25 -7.49 -7.10
CA TYR A 164 -1.08 -7.55 -6.50
C TYR A 164 -1.04 -8.35 -5.19
N LYS A 165 -1.62 -7.80 -4.12
CA LYS A 165 -1.83 -8.52 -2.87
C LYS A 165 -3.33 -8.82 -2.71
N PRO A 166 -3.77 -10.07 -2.89
CA PRO A 166 -5.15 -10.44 -2.63
C PRO A 166 -5.43 -10.40 -1.12
N ASN A 167 -6.63 -9.95 -0.75
CA ASN A 167 -7.07 -9.86 0.64
C ASN A 167 -8.21 -10.83 1.00
N SER A 168 -8.63 -11.68 0.06
CA SER A 168 -9.60 -12.76 0.30
C SER A 168 -9.30 -13.97 -0.58
N LEU A 169 -9.82 -15.14 -0.18
CA LEU A 169 -9.66 -16.38 -0.96
C LEU A 169 -10.15 -16.21 -2.41
N ARG A 170 -11.31 -15.56 -2.59
CA ARG A 170 -11.85 -15.25 -3.92
C ARG A 170 -10.89 -14.40 -4.74
N GLN A 171 -10.33 -13.33 -4.17
CA GLN A 171 -9.38 -12.47 -4.87
C GLN A 171 -8.09 -13.23 -5.22
N GLU A 172 -7.65 -14.15 -4.36
CA GLU A 172 -6.50 -15.01 -4.61
C GLU A 172 -6.76 -15.96 -5.78
N GLU A 173 -7.92 -16.63 -5.81
CA GLU A 173 -8.33 -17.52 -6.90
C GLU A 173 -8.49 -16.78 -8.24
N GLU A 174 -9.16 -15.63 -8.23
CA GLU A 174 -9.37 -14.82 -9.45
C GLU A 174 -8.05 -14.32 -10.03
N SER A 175 -7.13 -13.88 -9.17
CA SER A 175 -5.83 -13.36 -9.59
C SER A 175 -4.84 -14.44 -10.02
N ALA A 176 -4.99 -15.68 -9.52
CA ALA A 176 -4.14 -16.80 -9.92
C ALA A 176 -4.28 -17.13 -11.42
N GLN A 177 -5.42 -16.80 -12.02
CA GLN A 177 -5.71 -17.05 -13.42
C GLN A 177 -5.28 -15.89 -14.34
N ILE A 178 -4.61 -14.86 -13.82
CA ILE A 178 -4.11 -13.72 -14.60
C ILE A 178 -2.65 -13.98 -14.99
N GLU A 179 -2.42 -14.29 -16.26
CA GLU A 179 -1.07 -14.51 -16.78
C GLU A 179 -0.19 -13.26 -16.62
N GLY A 180 1.05 -13.47 -16.15
CA GLY A 180 2.05 -12.41 -15.97
C GLY A 180 1.83 -11.48 -14.76
N LEU A 181 0.71 -11.61 -14.03
CA LEU A 181 0.46 -10.79 -12.85
C LEU A 181 1.41 -11.19 -11.72
N GLN A 182 2.25 -10.24 -11.31
CA GLN A 182 3.07 -10.39 -10.11
C GLN A 182 2.15 -10.37 -8.89
N ARG A 183 2.31 -11.33 -7.97
CA ARG A 183 1.52 -11.42 -6.75
C ARG A 183 2.41 -11.48 -5.51
N VAL A 184 1.85 -11.05 -4.39
CA VAL A 184 2.42 -11.24 -3.05
C VAL A 184 1.28 -11.71 -2.15
N LEU A 185 1.37 -12.94 -1.65
CA LEU A 185 0.37 -13.51 -0.75
C LEU A 185 0.61 -13.08 0.69
N GLN A 186 -0.46 -13.07 1.49
CA GLN A 186 -0.34 -12.77 2.92
C GLN A 186 0.55 -13.78 3.64
N SER A 187 0.55 -15.04 3.23
CA SER A 187 1.43 -16.09 3.77
C SER A 187 2.91 -15.81 3.50
N GLU A 188 3.25 -15.23 2.35
CA GLU A 188 4.61 -14.83 2.01
C GLU A 188 5.08 -13.68 2.90
N ILE A 189 4.23 -12.68 3.11
CA ILE A 189 4.52 -11.55 4.01
C ILE A 189 4.74 -12.05 5.43
N THR A 190 3.84 -12.89 5.95
CA THR A 190 3.95 -13.44 7.31
C THR A 190 5.21 -14.28 7.48
N ARG A 191 5.59 -15.08 6.47
CA ARG A 191 6.80 -15.92 6.51
C ARG A 191 8.10 -15.11 6.54
N GLU A 192 8.12 -13.96 5.85
CA GLU A 192 9.27 -13.06 5.84
C GLU A 192 9.22 -11.98 6.93
N GLN A 193 8.15 -11.92 7.73
CA GLN A 193 8.08 -11.01 8.86
C GLN A 193 9.17 -11.38 9.88
N GLU A 194 10.06 -10.45 10.19
CA GLU A 194 11.16 -10.69 11.13
C GLU A 194 10.81 -10.26 12.56
N TYR A 195 9.85 -9.35 12.70
CA TYR A 195 9.47 -8.74 13.97
C TYR A 195 7.97 -8.51 14.04
N SER A 196 7.34 -8.82 15.18
CA SER A 196 5.97 -8.39 15.46
C SER A 196 5.83 -7.97 16.92
N PRO A 197 5.47 -6.71 17.22
CA PRO A 197 5.18 -6.29 18.58
C PRO A 197 3.87 -6.92 19.06
N LEU A 198 3.93 -7.61 20.19
CA LEU A 198 2.75 -8.21 20.83
C LEU A 198 2.26 -7.35 22.00
N ASN A 199 3.20 -6.80 22.77
CA ASN A 199 2.95 -5.78 23.78
C ASN A 199 4.03 -4.69 23.71
N LEU A 200 3.60 -3.45 23.49
CA LEU A 200 4.48 -2.27 23.47
C LEU A 200 4.79 -1.84 24.90
N ALA A 201 6.02 -2.04 25.34
CA ALA A 201 6.47 -1.69 26.68
C ALA A 201 8.01 -1.64 26.71
N ARG A 202 8.54 -1.31 27.88
CA ARG A 202 9.97 -1.32 28.16
C ARG A 202 10.22 -2.09 29.45
N GLY A 203 11.16 -3.02 29.42
CA GLY A 203 11.59 -3.83 30.54
C GLY A 203 13.11 -3.79 30.71
N ILE A 204 13.58 -4.02 31.93
CA ILE A 204 15.00 -4.19 32.23
C ILE A 204 15.14 -5.55 32.91
N GLY A 205 16.01 -6.40 32.36
CA GLY A 205 16.19 -7.74 32.88
C GLY A 205 17.40 -8.45 32.28
N ARG A 206 17.69 -9.62 32.83
CA ARG A 206 18.73 -10.52 32.32
C ARG A 206 18.16 -11.34 31.16
N ILE A 207 18.79 -11.33 29.99
CA ILE A 207 18.40 -12.26 28.92
C ILE A 207 18.61 -13.70 29.40
N HIS A 208 17.61 -14.54 29.19
CA HIS A 208 17.69 -15.97 29.45
C HIS A 208 17.09 -16.72 28.25
N ILE A 209 17.96 -17.37 27.48
CA ILE A 209 17.55 -18.15 26.31
C ILE A 209 17.21 -19.57 26.75
N ILE A 210 15.97 -19.98 26.51
CA ILE A 210 15.46 -21.29 26.90
C ILE A 210 14.98 -22.01 25.64
N GLU A 211 15.75 -22.99 25.18
CA GLU A 211 15.39 -23.81 24.01
C GLU A 211 14.15 -24.66 24.27
N LYS A 212 14.07 -25.23 25.48
CA LYS A 212 12.94 -26.03 25.94
C LYS A 212 12.68 -25.74 27.41
N LEU A 213 11.46 -25.32 27.71
CA LEU A 213 11.03 -25.13 29.09
C LEU A 213 10.63 -26.48 29.68
N ASP A 214 11.31 -26.90 30.75
CA ASP A 214 10.92 -28.03 31.58
C ASP A 214 10.82 -27.61 33.06
N GLU A 215 10.38 -28.54 33.91
CA GLU A 215 10.13 -28.28 35.34
C GLU A 215 11.38 -27.94 36.15
N HIS A 216 12.58 -28.11 35.57
CA HIS A 216 13.85 -27.83 36.23
C HIS A 216 14.42 -26.46 35.87
N VAL A 217 13.83 -25.76 34.90
CA VAL A 217 14.26 -24.40 34.52
C VAL A 217 13.72 -23.39 35.52
N GLU A 218 14.60 -22.82 36.34
CA GLU A 218 14.27 -21.71 37.22
C GLU A 218 14.14 -20.42 36.42
N ILE A 219 13.01 -19.74 36.55
CA ILE A 219 12.74 -18.45 35.92
C ILE A 219 12.64 -17.37 36.99
N GLY A 220 13.51 -16.37 36.88
CA GLY A 220 13.51 -15.17 37.73
C GLY A 220 12.56 -14.09 37.23
N SER A 221 11.98 -13.31 38.15
CA SER A 221 11.12 -12.16 37.78
C SER A 221 11.85 -11.03 37.07
N ASN A 222 13.18 -11.00 37.19
CA ASN A 222 14.08 -10.06 36.55
C ASN A 222 14.60 -10.54 35.19
N GLU A 223 14.02 -11.57 34.60
CA GLU A 223 14.50 -12.15 33.35
C GLU A 223 13.71 -11.66 32.14
N ILE A 224 14.40 -11.55 31.01
CA ILE A 224 13.80 -11.38 29.69
C ILE A 224 13.98 -12.71 28.98
N LEU A 225 12.89 -13.45 28.84
CA LEU A 225 12.94 -14.81 28.31
C LEU A 225 12.95 -14.80 26.79
N VAL A 226 13.83 -15.60 26.19
CA VAL A 226 13.80 -15.93 24.76
C VAL A 226 13.34 -17.38 24.62
N LEU A 227 12.13 -17.57 24.09
CA LEU A 227 11.43 -18.85 24.07
C LEU A 227 11.13 -19.29 22.63
N SER A 228 11.40 -20.57 22.33
CA SER A 228 11.04 -21.15 21.03
C SER A 228 9.57 -21.56 20.95
N GLU A 229 9.01 -21.97 22.07
CA GLU A 229 7.62 -22.41 22.20
C GLU A 229 6.91 -21.61 23.29
N VAL A 230 5.60 -21.48 23.16
CA VAL A 230 4.77 -20.73 24.12
C VAL A 230 4.34 -21.70 25.23
N PRO A 231 4.88 -21.57 26.46
CA PRO A 231 4.49 -22.46 27.55
C PRO A 231 3.07 -22.19 28.04
N LEU A 232 2.46 -23.19 28.66
CA LEU A 232 1.13 -23.09 29.26
C LEU A 232 1.09 -22.09 30.43
N ASN A 233 2.12 -22.11 31.27
CA ASN A 233 2.25 -21.26 32.45
C ASN A 233 3.63 -20.60 32.46
N LEU A 234 3.67 -19.34 32.89
CA LEU A 234 4.89 -18.58 33.14
C LEU A 234 4.72 -17.78 34.44
N PRO A 235 5.74 -17.72 35.31
CA PRO A 235 5.77 -16.73 36.37
C PRO A 235 5.93 -15.31 35.77
N PRO A 236 5.67 -14.24 36.54
CA PRO A 236 5.97 -12.88 36.12
C PRO A 236 7.46 -12.73 35.78
N VAL A 237 7.75 -12.05 34.67
CA VAL A 237 9.11 -11.81 34.13
C VAL A 237 9.25 -10.36 33.67
N ALA A 238 10.47 -9.91 33.37
CA ALA A 238 10.78 -8.55 32.92
C ALA A 238 10.58 -8.33 31.40
N GLY A 239 10.44 -9.41 30.61
CA GLY A 239 10.12 -9.32 29.18
C GLY A 239 10.05 -10.69 28.50
N LEU A 240 9.46 -10.72 27.30
CA LEU A 240 9.28 -11.93 26.51
C LEU A 240 9.66 -11.71 25.05
N ILE A 241 10.43 -12.66 24.51
CA ILE A 241 10.81 -12.74 23.11
C ILE A 241 10.49 -14.15 22.63
N ILE A 242 9.61 -14.27 21.64
CA ILE A 242 9.16 -15.57 21.11
C ILE A 242 9.70 -15.74 19.69
N THR A 243 10.26 -16.89 19.35
CA THR A 243 10.81 -17.15 18.00
C THR A 243 9.81 -17.79 17.02
N THR A 244 8.62 -18.13 17.51
CA THR A 244 7.48 -18.62 16.72
C THR A 244 6.40 -17.55 16.61
N PRO A 245 5.82 -17.28 15.42
CA PRO A 245 4.77 -16.27 15.26
C PRO A 245 3.59 -16.50 16.22
N SER A 246 3.15 -15.42 16.86
CA SER A 246 2.02 -15.42 17.79
C SER A 246 1.08 -14.25 17.50
N THR A 247 -0.08 -14.22 18.16
CA THR A 247 -1.08 -13.17 17.99
C THR A 247 -1.13 -12.26 19.23
N PRO A 248 -1.56 -10.99 19.09
CA PRO A 248 -1.76 -10.10 20.24
C PRO A 248 -2.81 -10.56 21.27
N LEU A 249 -3.62 -11.57 20.93
CA LEU A 249 -4.65 -12.15 21.81
C LEU A 249 -4.20 -13.48 22.47
N SER A 250 -2.96 -13.92 22.24
CA SER A 250 -2.45 -15.13 22.86
C SER A 250 -2.43 -15.03 24.39
N HIS A 251 -2.66 -16.15 25.07
CA HIS A 251 -2.66 -16.23 26.54
C HIS A 251 -1.40 -15.58 27.16
N VAL A 252 -0.22 -15.89 26.60
CA VAL A 252 1.05 -15.32 27.05
C VAL A 252 1.12 -13.81 26.83
N ASN A 253 0.55 -13.28 25.74
CA ASN A 253 0.52 -11.83 25.56
C ASN A 253 -0.43 -11.13 26.54
N LEU A 254 -1.52 -11.78 26.96
CA LEU A 254 -2.39 -11.23 28.01
C LEU A 254 -1.67 -11.18 29.37
N LEU A 255 -0.87 -12.19 29.69
CA LEU A 255 0.00 -12.18 30.88
C LEU A 255 1.03 -11.04 30.80
N ALA A 256 1.74 -10.92 29.68
CA ALA A 256 2.71 -9.84 29.46
C ALA A 256 2.10 -8.45 29.62
N LYS A 257 0.87 -8.25 29.13
CA LYS A 257 0.10 -7.01 29.31
C LYS A 257 -0.25 -6.76 30.78
N SER A 258 -0.71 -7.78 31.50
CA SER A 258 -1.03 -7.68 32.93
C SER A 258 0.20 -7.28 33.76
N TRP A 259 1.38 -7.80 33.41
CA TRP A 259 2.65 -7.46 34.05
C TRP A 259 3.24 -6.13 33.56
N GLY A 260 2.74 -5.56 32.46
CA GLY A 260 3.24 -4.33 31.87
C GLY A 260 4.61 -4.47 31.21
N VAL A 261 4.96 -5.66 30.72
CA VAL A 261 6.31 -5.98 30.22
C VAL A 261 6.35 -6.14 28.70
N PRO A 262 7.49 -5.84 28.03
CA PRO A 262 7.62 -5.96 26.58
C PRO A 262 7.43 -7.41 26.14
N ASN A 263 6.68 -7.59 25.05
CA ASN A 263 6.52 -8.88 24.40
C ASN A 263 6.57 -8.72 22.88
N ALA A 264 7.38 -9.53 22.20
CA ALA A 264 7.43 -9.55 20.76
C ALA A 264 7.79 -10.92 20.18
N TYR A 265 7.34 -11.13 18.95
CA TYR A 265 7.93 -12.12 18.07
C TYR A 265 9.19 -11.52 17.42
N ILE A 266 10.31 -12.24 17.49
CA ILE A 266 11.55 -11.92 16.77
C ILE A 266 12.06 -13.21 16.10
N LYS A 267 12.16 -13.18 14.76
CA LYS A 267 12.67 -14.31 13.97
C LYS A 267 14.12 -14.61 14.35
N ASN A 268 14.43 -15.87 14.63
CA ASN A 268 15.78 -16.34 15.03
C ASN A 268 16.36 -15.62 16.26
N ALA A 269 15.52 -15.23 17.23
CA ALA A 269 15.99 -14.46 18.38
C ALA A 269 17.01 -15.20 19.25
N ALA A 270 16.90 -16.54 19.35
CA ALA A 270 17.83 -17.34 20.13
C ALA A 270 19.27 -17.21 19.58
N GLU A 271 19.43 -17.23 18.25
CA GLU A 271 20.72 -17.03 17.60
C GLU A 271 21.18 -15.57 17.69
N LEU A 272 20.29 -14.62 17.41
CA LEU A 272 20.59 -13.18 17.42
C LEU A 272 21.04 -12.67 18.79
N LEU A 273 20.49 -13.24 19.87
CA LEU A 273 20.72 -12.80 21.24
C LEU A 273 21.67 -13.70 22.02
N LYS A 274 22.28 -14.71 21.38
CA LYS A 274 23.19 -15.65 22.04
C LYS A 274 24.32 -14.97 22.82
N GLU A 275 24.90 -13.90 22.26
CA GLU A 275 25.97 -13.14 22.92
C GLU A 275 25.49 -12.30 24.11
N TYR A 276 24.18 -12.07 24.24
CA TYR A 276 23.53 -11.36 25.33
C TYR A 276 23.03 -12.32 26.41
N ASP A 277 23.09 -13.63 26.23
CA ASP A 277 22.59 -14.59 27.21
C ASP A 277 23.29 -14.40 28.56
N GLY A 278 22.49 -14.22 29.61
CA GLY A 278 22.95 -13.86 30.95
C GLY A 278 23.31 -12.40 31.18
N TRP A 279 23.26 -11.52 30.18
CA TRP A 279 23.50 -10.08 30.34
C TRP A 279 22.24 -9.34 30.75
N TRP A 280 22.41 -8.33 31.59
CA TRP A 280 21.37 -7.34 31.84
C TRP A 280 21.24 -6.42 30.64
N VAL A 281 20.00 -6.21 30.19
CA VAL A 281 19.67 -5.32 29.10
C VAL A 281 18.40 -4.54 29.40
N THR A 282 18.26 -3.39 28.76
CA THR A 282 16.96 -2.80 28.48
C THR A 282 16.41 -3.42 27.21
N PHE A 283 15.18 -3.92 27.27
CA PHE A 283 14.41 -4.37 26.10
C PHE A 283 13.17 -3.48 25.92
N GLU A 284 13.02 -2.91 24.74
CA GLU A 284 11.90 -2.05 24.38
C GLU A 284 11.28 -2.52 23.06
N THR A 285 9.95 -2.68 23.06
CA THR A 285 9.17 -3.04 21.88
C THR A 285 8.47 -1.80 21.34
N LEU A 286 8.75 -1.47 20.08
CA LEU A 286 8.13 -0.37 19.34
C LEU A 286 7.26 -0.95 18.23
N ARG A 287 6.50 -0.10 17.54
CA ARG A 287 5.51 -0.56 16.55
C ARG A 287 6.12 -1.29 15.35
N ASP A 288 7.30 -0.86 14.94
CA ASP A 288 7.97 -1.27 13.70
C ASP A 288 9.35 -1.87 13.94
N LYS A 289 9.86 -1.79 15.17
CA LYS A 289 11.20 -2.26 15.57
C LYS A 289 11.25 -2.57 17.06
N TYR A 290 12.35 -3.14 17.50
CA TYR A 290 12.69 -3.27 18.91
C TYR A 290 14.05 -2.64 19.20
N ALA A 291 14.33 -2.37 20.47
CA ALA A 291 15.64 -1.94 20.93
C ALA A 291 16.10 -2.83 22.09
N ILE A 292 17.34 -3.32 22.00
CA ILE A 292 18.04 -4.00 23.08
C ILE A 292 19.33 -3.24 23.35
N LYS A 293 19.56 -2.85 24.61
CA LYS A 293 20.74 -2.10 25.04
C LYS A 293 21.32 -2.73 26.31
N ARG A 294 22.61 -3.04 26.30
CA ARG A 294 23.37 -3.41 27.51
C ARG A 294 23.50 -2.21 28.44
#